data_AF-A0A8J7ZF58-F1
#
_entry.id   AF-A0A8J7ZF58-F1
#
_cell.length_a   1.000
_cell.length_b   1.000
_cell.length_c   1.000
_cell.angle_alpha   90.00
_cell.angle_beta   90.00
_cell.angle_gamma   90.00
#
_symmetry.space_group_name_H-M   'P 1'
#
loop_
_entity.id
_entity.type
_entity.pdbx_description
1 polymer ?
#
loop_
_entity_poly.entity_id
_entity_poly.type
_entity_poly.pdbx_seq_one_letter_code
_entity_poly.pdbx_strand_id
1 'polypeptide(L)'
;MSEDDAEDHADDDREPPENEVSDTQEGKGTPGEEPADAGDGETAEELAEESVDEDGDAAEDADADVEDADADVEDADADVEADTGPEDESTEEAAEAAAVESEAEDGETEEEKLPAEELTVEDLRERLDAIRERLDDAETEAALDDVEAEVAALEADVDTADLPEPDDEDEDAPAEELAGEIEDVQGDIEEARGPYAEDVASDVEAVAGTVADTRWTEDGHDEVVAVVESFLATAASTLQETFDVDEEDPDSLAAALEEAAAAIEAAGLDPDDDAETIQGLVEATEELEAGVEDAEEWDDLSIREQLAWHGVYDQLDHRKDFPPEWHALKVYEKNFDAEGVLVVLDRMDSDFMERHCLEVLEKLGPEEALDEMSQRAQRRDKAAIRVLGKIGSEEPVETLVEYVDADSDPELQKVTFRALGEIGSEEATQPIADKLVADSEDTRSRAARALGLIGDTRAIDALADVLADDDEADRVRASAAWALNQIGTEAALEEVKGYTEDRAYIVQAEAEKVA
;
A
#
# COMPACT_ATOMS: atom_id res chain seq x y z
N MET A 1 -15.61 20.01 78.68
CA MET A 1 -16.68 19.06 78.37
C MET A 1 -16.02 18.05 77.44
N SER A 2 -15.43 16.97 77.96
CA SER A 2 -16.09 15.66 78.19
C SER A 2 -16.74 15.12 76.91
N GLU A 3 -16.53 13.90 76.43
CA GLU A 3 -15.90 12.65 76.88
C GLU A 3 -15.89 11.70 75.65
N ASP A 4 -14.97 10.72 75.66
CA ASP A 4 -14.99 9.33 75.13
C ASP A 4 -15.43 9.02 73.66
N ASP A 5 -14.92 8.02 72.90
CA ASP A 5 -14.31 6.68 73.10
C ASP A 5 -13.39 6.38 71.87
N ALA A 6 -12.15 5.85 71.94
CA ALA A 6 -11.72 4.41 72.00
C ALA A 6 -12.30 3.55 70.85
N GLU A 7 -11.58 2.76 70.02
CA GLU A 7 -10.53 1.72 70.21
C GLU A 7 -9.73 1.60 68.87
N ASP A 8 -8.39 1.50 68.81
CA ASP A 8 -7.45 0.39 69.09
C ASP A 8 -7.58 -0.86 68.19
N HIS A 9 -6.68 -1.01 67.21
CA HIS A 9 -5.86 -2.22 67.05
C HIS A 9 -4.66 -2.01 66.09
N ALA A 10 -3.53 -2.59 66.50
CA ALA A 10 -2.19 -2.39 66.00
C ALA A 10 -1.63 -3.62 65.24
N ASP A 11 -0.50 -3.37 64.57
CA ASP A 11 0.61 -4.28 64.26
C ASP A 11 0.39 -5.42 63.22
N ASP A 12 1.15 -5.39 62.10
CA ASP A 12 2.32 -6.29 61.91
C ASP A 12 3.11 -5.84 60.66
N ASP A 13 4.28 -5.24 60.90
CA ASP A 13 5.41 -5.19 59.97
C ASP A 13 5.89 -6.61 59.65
N ARG A 14 6.11 -6.95 58.37
CA ARG A 14 7.16 -7.92 58.00
C ARG A 14 7.58 -7.89 56.53
N GLU A 15 8.87 -7.61 56.37
CA GLU A 15 9.74 -7.69 55.19
C GLU A 15 9.70 -9.05 54.46
N PRO A 16 10.10 -9.10 53.17
CA PRO A 16 10.20 -10.33 52.39
C PRO A 16 11.51 -11.09 52.69
N PRO A 17 11.53 -12.44 52.61
CA PRO A 17 12.77 -13.18 52.83
C PRO A 17 13.58 -13.32 51.53
N GLU A 18 14.82 -12.81 51.60
CA GLU A 18 15.96 -13.34 50.84
C GLU A 18 16.24 -14.79 51.27
N ASN A 19 16.63 -15.66 50.35
CA ASN A 19 17.35 -16.86 50.75
C ASN A 19 18.41 -17.29 49.73
N GLU A 20 19.61 -17.43 50.29
CA GLU A 20 20.88 -17.69 49.64
C GLU A 20 21.06 -19.15 49.20
N VAL A 21 21.93 -19.28 48.21
CA VAL A 21 22.78 -20.41 47.81
C VAL A 21 23.08 -21.47 48.89
N SER A 22 23.05 -22.74 48.48
CA SER A 22 23.98 -23.75 49.02
C SER A 22 24.32 -24.87 48.02
N ASP A 23 25.60 -24.92 47.69
CA ASP A 23 26.37 -26.08 47.19
C ASP A 23 26.16 -27.34 48.04
N THR A 24 26.02 -28.53 47.42
CA THR A 24 26.78 -29.73 47.83
C THR A 24 26.84 -30.81 46.73
N GLN A 25 28.06 -31.34 46.58
CA GLN A 25 28.65 -32.40 45.74
C GLN A 25 27.99 -33.79 45.58
N GLU A 26 28.33 -34.36 44.41
CA GLU A 26 28.81 -35.74 44.08
C GLU A 26 27.88 -36.96 43.99
N GLY A 27 27.97 -37.66 42.85
CA GLY A 27 27.50 -39.04 42.68
C GLY A 27 27.72 -39.67 41.29
N LYS A 28 28.92 -40.21 41.07
CA LYS A 28 29.46 -41.03 39.96
C LYS A 28 28.51 -42.01 39.22
N GLY A 29 28.72 -42.16 37.91
CA GLY A 29 28.30 -43.32 37.09
C GLY A 29 29.05 -43.37 35.74
N THR A 30 29.64 -44.52 35.43
CA THR A 30 30.72 -44.84 34.45
C THR A 30 30.35 -44.88 32.95
N PRO A 31 31.35 -44.85 32.04
CA PRO A 31 31.19 -44.83 30.59
C PRO A 31 31.10 -46.24 29.96
N GLY A 32 30.37 -46.36 28.85
CA GLY A 32 30.30 -47.56 28.01
C GLY A 32 30.96 -47.33 26.65
N GLU A 33 31.93 -48.20 26.35
CA GLU A 33 32.75 -48.29 25.13
C GLU A 33 32.03 -49.01 23.96
N GLU A 34 32.31 -48.49 22.75
CA GLU A 34 32.59 -49.20 21.47
C GLU A 34 31.49 -50.02 20.73
N PRO A 35 31.68 -50.37 19.44
CA PRO A 35 32.25 -49.59 18.31
C PRO A 35 31.39 -49.69 17.02
N ALA A 36 31.62 -48.80 16.05
CA ALA A 36 31.14 -48.95 14.67
C ALA A 36 32.30 -49.38 13.77
N ASP A 37 32.20 -50.59 13.21
CA ASP A 37 33.12 -51.18 12.23
C ASP A 37 32.38 -51.42 10.90
N ALA A 38 33.08 -51.03 9.83
CA ALA A 38 33.05 -51.51 8.45
C ALA A 38 31.73 -51.60 7.64
N GLY A 39 31.82 -51.16 6.38
CA GLY A 39 31.17 -51.90 5.29
C GLY A 39 30.68 -51.08 4.11
N ASP A 40 31.60 -50.86 3.17
CA ASP A 40 31.39 -50.90 1.70
C ASP A 40 30.44 -49.91 1.01
N GLY A 41 31.09 -49.04 0.22
CA GLY A 41 30.49 -48.42 -0.95
C GLY A 41 30.63 -49.34 -2.16
N GLU A 42 29.52 -49.56 -2.86
CA GLU A 42 29.31 -50.14 -4.19
C GLU A 42 27.77 -50.06 -4.35
N THR A 43 27.12 -49.61 -5.42
CA THR A 43 27.43 -49.24 -6.80
C THR A 43 26.31 -48.32 -7.28
N ALA A 44 26.63 -47.34 -8.12
CA ALA A 44 25.65 -46.62 -8.93
C ALA A 44 25.33 -47.46 -10.18
N GLU A 45 24.08 -47.87 -10.36
CA GLU A 45 23.51 -48.16 -11.67
C GLU A 45 21.99 -48.19 -11.56
N GLU A 46 21.36 -47.38 -12.42
CA GLU A 46 20.07 -47.59 -13.09
C GLU A 46 18.83 -47.87 -12.23
N LEU A 47 17.81 -47.02 -12.32
CA LEU A 47 16.44 -47.39 -12.66
C LEU A 47 15.61 -46.10 -12.83
N ALA A 48 15.10 -45.90 -14.03
CA ALA A 48 14.10 -44.91 -14.40
C ALA A 48 12.79 -45.65 -14.66
N GLU A 49 11.73 -45.38 -13.89
CA GLU A 49 10.32 -45.71 -14.16
C GLU A 49 9.49 -44.61 -13.45
N GLU A 50 8.87 -43.70 -14.19
CA GLU A 50 7.45 -43.73 -14.62
C GLU A 50 6.48 -43.52 -13.44
N SER A 51 6.05 -42.28 -13.23
CA SER A 51 5.00 -41.89 -12.28
C SER A 51 3.71 -41.60 -13.04
N VAL A 52 2.70 -42.42 -12.79
CA VAL A 52 1.29 -42.19 -13.15
C VAL A 52 0.61 -41.72 -11.86
N ASP A 53 0.15 -40.48 -11.83
CA ASP A 53 -0.67 -39.95 -10.74
C ASP A 53 -2.16 -40.19 -11.06
N GLU A 54 -2.78 -41.09 -10.30
CA GLU A 54 -4.24 -41.24 -10.18
C GLU A 54 -4.71 -40.46 -8.95
N ASP A 55 -5.25 -39.26 -9.14
CA ASP A 55 -6.03 -38.57 -8.12
C ASP A 55 -7.51 -38.96 -8.28
N GLY A 56 -8.00 -39.77 -7.34
CA GLY A 56 -9.42 -40.04 -7.15
C GLY A 56 -10.00 -38.98 -6.23
N ASP A 57 -10.94 -38.20 -6.76
CA ASP A 57 -11.73 -37.24 -5.99
C ASP A 57 -13.17 -37.75 -5.87
N ALA A 58 -13.66 -37.78 -4.64
CA ALA A 58 -15.00 -38.20 -4.26
C ALA A 58 -15.64 -37.03 -3.50
N ALA A 59 -16.57 -36.33 -4.16
CA ALA A 59 -17.40 -35.32 -3.53
C ALA A 59 -18.83 -35.86 -3.37
N GLU A 60 -19.34 -35.73 -2.15
CA GLU A 60 -20.70 -36.08 -1.72
C GLU A 60 -21.73 -35.02 -2.18
N ASP A 61 -22.92 -35.50 -2.53
CA ASP A 61 -24.10 -34.74 -2.94
C ASP A 61 -24.61 -33.76 -1.86
N ALA A 62 -24.97 -32.54 -2.27
CA ALA A 62 -25.82 -31.64 -1.51
C ALA A 62 -26.88 -31.00 -2.44
N ASP A 63 -28.12 -31.51 -2.34
CA ASP A 63 -29.33 -30.95 -2.97
C ASP A 63 -29.70 -29.58 -2.38
N ALA A 64 -29.94 -28.58 -3.23
CA ALA A 64 -30.71 -27.38 -2.90
C ALA A 64 -31.58 -26.92 -4.07
N ASP A 65 -32.90 -27.01 -3.89
CA ASP A 65 -33.95 -26.47 -4.76
C ASP A 65 -33.89 -24.93 -4.85
N VAL A 66 -33.90 -24.37 -6.06
CA VAL A 66 -34.17 -22.94 -6.33
C VAL A 66 -35.39 -22.84 -7.24
N GLU A 67 -36.43 -22.13 -6.77
CA GLU A 67 -37.62 -21.80 -7.56
C GLU A 67 -37.40 -20.53 -8.40
N ASP A 68 -37.93 -20.59 -9.63
CA ASP A 68 -37.91 -19.60 -10.71
C ASP A 68 -38.32 -18.16 -10.31
N ALA A 69 -37.62 -17.21 -10.93
CA ALA A 69 -37.98 -15.80 -11.01
C ALA A 69 -38.75 -15.52 -12.32
N ASP A 70 -39.93 -14.90 -12.19
CA ASP A 70 -40.64 -14.29 -13.32
C ASP A 70 -40.10 -12.86 -13.57
N ALA A 71 -39.74 -12.61 -14.82
CA ALA A 71 -39.35 -11.33 -15.38
C ALA A 71 -40.57 -10.49 -15.75
N ASP A 72 -40.47 -9.16 -15.59
CA ASP A 72 -41.29 -8.20 -16.33
C ASP A 72 -40.42 -7.03 -16.80
N VAL A 73 -40.21 -7.00 -18.12
CA VAL A 73 -39.74 -5.87 -18.91
C VAL A 73 -40.98 -5.08 -19.29
N GLU A 74 -41.04 -3.77 -18.98
CA GLU A 74 -41.77 -2.84 -19.83
C GLU A 74 -40.94 -1.57 -20.10
N ASP A 75 -40.91 -1.30 -21.39
CA ASP A 75 -40.22 -0.27 -22.12
C ASP A 75 -40.99 1.06 -22.08
N ALA A 76 -40.31 2.10 -22.59
CA ALA A 76 -40.88 3.20 -23.34
C ALA A 76 -41.43 4.46 -22.63
N ASP A 77 -40.71 5.54 -22.93
CA ASP A 77 -41.22 6.75 -23.59
C ASP A 77 -41.65 7.96 -22.74
N ALA A 78 -40.76 8.96 -22.80
CA ALA A 78 -40.96 10.17 -23.60
C ALA A 78 -41.37 11.48 -22.90
N ASP A 79 -40.50 12.47 -23.19
CA ASP A 79 -40.79 13.77 -23.78
C ASP A 79 -41.11 15.01 -22.91
N VAL A 80 -40.64 16.11 -23.50
CA VAL A 80 -41.06 17.52 -23.39
C VAL A 80 -40.22 18.36 -22.42
N GLU A 81 -39.14 19.03 -22.83
CA GLU A 81 -38.95 20.11 -23.84
C GLU A 81 -38.92 21.52 -23.20
N ALA A 82 -38.13 22.36 -23.89
CA ALA A 82 -38.26 23.82 -24.01
C ALA A 82 -37.59 24.66 -22.90
N ASP A 83 -36.90 25.76 -23.18
CA ASP A 83 -36.59 26.49 -24.42
C ASP A 83 -35.86 27.75 -23.92
N THR A 84 -34.74 28.11 -24.57
CA THR A 84 -34.51 29.48 -25.07
C THR A 84 -33.20 29.48 -25.86
N GLY A 85 -33.31 29.41 -27.19
CA GLY A 85 -32.36 30.12 -28.09
C GLY A 85 -32.80 31.59 -28.25
N PRO A 86 -32.42 32.30 -29.33
CA PRO A 86 -31.39 32.02 -30.34
C PRO A 86 -30.53 33.28 -30.70
N GLU A 87 -29.83 33.18 -31.84
CA GLU A 87 -29.31 34.25 -32.73
C GLU A 87 -27.89 34.79 -32.44
N ASP A 88 -27.11 35.30 -33.40
CA ASP A 88 -26.79 35.08 -34.83
C ASP A 88 -25.70 36.15 -35.14
N GLU A 89 -24.95 35.97 -36.22
CA GLU A 89 -24.23 37.00 -36.98
C GLU A 89 -22.90 37.59 -36.43
N SER A 90 -21.81 37.01 -36.93
CA SER A 90 -20.77 37.66 -37.77
C SER A 90 -20.29 39.10 -37.46
N THR A 91 -18.99 39.22 -37.19
CA THR A 91 -17.99 40.15 -37.79
C THR A 91 -16.64 39.83 -37.13
N GLU A 92 -15.68 39.13 -37.76
CA GLU A 92 -14.70 39.64 -38.74
C GLU A 92 -14.30 41.10 -38.56
N GLU A 93 -13.16 41.36 -37.91
CA GLU A 93 -12.22 42.39 -38.36
C GLU A 93 -10.78 42.00 -38.01
N ALA A 94 -10.14 41.32 -38.96
CA ALA A 94 -8.69 41.32 -39.12
C ALA A 94 -8.31 42.59 -39.87
N ALA A 95 -7.37 43.36 -39.33
CA ALA A 95 -6.67 44.42 -40.07
C ALA A 95 -5.25 43.95 -40.36
N GLU A 96 -5.13 43.15 -41.41
CA GLU A 96 -3.90 42.97 -42.17
C GLU A 96 -3.86 44.08 -43.23
N ALA A 97 -2.76 44.84 -43.30
CA ALA A 97 -2.45 45.65 -44.47
C ALA A 97 -0.95 45.55 -44.74
N ALA A 98 -0.63 44.67 -45.69
CA ALA A 98 0.68 44.47 -46.26
C ALA A 98 1.08 45.58 -47.26
N ALA A 99 2.40 45.73 -47.35
CA ALA A 99 3.21 46.19 -48.48
C ALA A 99 3.16 47.66 -48.89
N VAL A 100 4.35 48.27 -49.00
CA VAL A 100 5.03 48.53 -50.29
C VAL A 100 6.46 49.02 -49.98
N GLU A 101 7.44 48.37 -50.60
CA GLU A 101 8.82 48.87 -50.69
C GLU A 101 8.86 50.26 -51.35
N SER A 102 9.59 51.20 -50.76
CA SER A 102 10.14 52.32 -51.52
C SER A 102 11.45 52.82 -50.91
N GLU A 103 12.50 52.75 -51.73
CA GLU A 103 13.81 53.36 -51.55
C GLU A 103 13.73 54.87 -51.29
N ALA A 104 14.46 55.37 -50.28
CA ALA A 104 15.04 56.73 -50.15
C ALA A 104 15.84 56.75 -48.84
N GLU A 105 17.17 56.61 -48.87
CA GLU A 105 18.16 57.70 -49.03
C GLU A 105 18.08 58.77 -47.93
N ASP A 106 19.11 58.76 -47.08
CA ASP A 106 19.69 59.79 -46.19
C ASP A 106 18.79 60.88 -45.60
N GLY A 107 18.84 60.96 -44.26
CA GLY A 107 18.33 62.08 -43.50
C GLY A 107 18.75 61.99 -42.04
N GLU A 108 20.00 62.38 -41.78
CA GLU A 108 20.51 62.70 -40.44
C GLU A 108 19.51 63.56 -39.65
N THR A 109 19.07 63.06 -38.50
CA THR A 109 18.66 63.92 -37.39
C THR A 109 19.16 63.28 -36.11
N GLU A 110 20.28 63.81 -35.63
CA GLU A 110 20.72 63.73 -34.24
C GLU A 110 19.53 64.10 -33.34
N GLU A 111 18.96 63.13 -32.65
CA GLU A 111 18.37 63.37 -31.34
C GLU A 111 19.35 62.81 -30.32
N GLU A 112 20.09 63.73 -29.68
CA GLU A 112 20.92 63.50 -28.50
C GLU A 112 20.11 62.78 -27.42
N LYS A 113 20.14 61.44 -27.38
CA LYS A 113 20.00 60.70 -26.14
C LYS A 113 21.28 60.95 -25.35
N LEU A 114 21.15 61.70 -24.26
CA LEU A 114 22.17 61.76 -23.20
C LEU A 114 22.62 60.32 -22.91
N PRO A 115 23.94 60.04 -22.78
CA PRO A 115 24.38 58.68 -22.51
C PRO A 115 23.79 58.28 -21.15
N ALA A 116 23.07 57.17 -21.11
CA ALA A 116 23.00 56.42 -19.86
C ALA A 116 24.45 56.06 -19.54
N GLU A 117 24.91 56.37 -18.33
CA GLU A 117 26.25 55.97 -17.90
C GLU A 117 26.34 54.45 -18.08
N GLU A 118 27.21 53.97 -18.97
CA GLU A 118 27.47 52.54 -19.13
C GLU A 118 28.07 52.06 -17.80
N LEU A 119 27.30 51.27 -17.04
CA LEU A 119 27.76 50.68 -15.78
C LEU A 119 28.89 49.71 -16.09
N THR A 120 30.05 49.93 -15.46
CA THR A 120 31.20 49.03 -15.61
C THR A 120 31.18 47.93 -14.56
N VAL A 121 31.93 46.85 -14.79
CA VAL A 121 32.13 45.77 -13.79
C VAL A 121 32.66 46.32 -12.46
N GLU A 122 33.52 47.34 -12.50
CA GLU A 122 34.09 47.96 -11.29
C GLU A 122 33.01 48.73 -10.51
N ASP A 123 32.09 49.42 -11.20
CA ASP A 123 30.97 50.14 -10.56
C ASP A 123 29.97 49.19 -9.89
N LEU A 124 29.69 48.05 -10.54
CA LEU A 124 28.78 47.01 -10.00
C LEU A 124 29.40 46.31 -8.77
N ARG A 125 30.70 46.00 -8.81
CA ARG A 125 31.43 45.45 -7.66
C ARG A 125 31.50 46.44 -6.50
N GLU A 126 31.75 47.73 -6.76
CA GLU A 126 31.72 48.75 -5.71
C GLU A 126 30.34 48.87 -5.05
N ARG A 127 29.26 48.74 -5.84
CA ARG A 127 27.90 48.67 -5.30
C ARG A 127 27.65 47.43 -4.47
N LEU A 128 28.12 46.27 -4.91
CA LEU A 128 28.00 45.01 -4.18
C LEU A 128 28.74 45.08 -2.84
N ASP A 129 29.96 45.60 -2.83
CA ASP A 129 30.74 45.80 -1.59
C ASP A 129 30.03 46.77 -0.64
N ALA A 130 29.39 47.82 -1.16
CA ALA A 130 28.59 48.74 -0.35
C ALA A 130 27.29 48.10 0.18
N ILE A 131 26.70 47.15 -0.55
CA ILE A 131 25.56 46.35 -0.07
C ILE A 131 26.02 45.44 1.06
N ARG A 132 27.16 44.75 0.92
CA ARG A 132 27.74 43.91 1.97
C ARG A 132 28.02 44.72 3.26
N GLU A 133 28.60 45.91 3.15
CA GLU A 133 28.81 46.79 4.31
C GLU A 133 27.48 47.22 4.98
N ARG A 134 26.43 47.45 4.18
CA ARG A 134 25.09 47.76 4.73
C ARG A 134 24.42 46.56 5.38
N LEU A 135 24.62 45.36 4.84
CA LEU A 135 24.17 44.11 5.45
C LEU A 135 24.83 43.90 6.81
N ASP A 136 26.15 44.10 6.90
CA ASP A 136 26.89 44.03 8.17
C ASP A 136 26.37 45.02 9.24
N ASP A 137 25.85 46.17 8.81
CA ASP A 137 25.30 47.22 9.68
C ASP A 137 23.77 47.09 9.90
N ALA A 138 23.10 46.14 9.24
CA ALA A 138 21.65 45.96 9.34
C ALA A 138 21.28 45.23 10.64
N GLU A 139 20.65 45.95 11.58
CA GLU A 139 20.26 45.42 12.89
C GLU A 139 18.75 45.15 13.02
N THR A 140 17.96 45.37 11.97
CA THR A 140 16.49 45.25 11.99
C THR A 140 15.95 44.67 10.69
N GLU A 141 14.79 44.01 10.71
CA GLU A 141 14.13 43.47 9.51
C GLU A 141 13.87 44.53 8.45
N ALA A 142 13.42 45.72 8.86
CA ALA A 142 13.21 46.82 7.91
C ALA A 142 14.51 47.27 7.20
N ALA A 143 15.67 47.08 7.85
CA ALA A 143 16.97 47.38 7.24
C ALA A 143 17.41 46.24 6.30
N LEU A 144 17.12 44.98 6.66
CA LEU A 144 17.35 43.83 5.78
C LEU A 144 16.48 43.92 4.51
N ASP A 145 15.21 44.31 4.62
CA ASP A 145 14.32 44.56 3.47
C ASP A 145 14.88 45.65 2.53
N ASP A 146 15.42 46.73 3.10
CA ASP A 146 16.08 47.79 2.32
C ASP A 146 17.32 47.25 1.59
N VAL A 147 18.14 46.42 2.27
CA VAL A 147 19.33 45.78 1.69
C VAL A 147 18.93 44.79 0.58
N GLU A 148 17.91 43.96 0.79
CA GLU A 148 17.39 43.01 -0.20
C GLU A 148 16.86 43.75 -1.45
N ALA A 149 16.14 44.85 -1.26
CA ALA A 149 15.68 45.68 -2.38
C ALA A 149 16.86 46.29 -3.17
N GLU A 150 17.98 46.62 -2.51
CA GLU A 150 19.19 47.09 -3.16
C GLU A 150 19.94 45.96 -3.89
N VAL A 151 19.92 44.73 -3.36
CA VAL A 151 20.42 43.53 -4.05
C VAL A 151 19.61 43.25 -5.31
N ALA A 152 18.28 43.21 -5.23
CA ALA A 152 17.42 42.99 -6.38
C ALA A 152 17.60 44.07 -7.47
N ALA A 153 17.83 45.32 -7.06
CA ALA A 153 18.17 46.39 -8.00
C ALA A 153 19.54 46.19 -8.65
N LEU A 154 20.53 45.69 -7.90
CA LEU A 154 21.85 45.36 -8.45
C LEU A 154 21.78 44.19 -9.44
N GLU A 155 21.05 43.13 -9.12
CA GLU A 155 20.82 41.98 -10.01
C GLU A 155 20.22 42.42 -11.35
N ALA A 156 19.17 43.24 -11.31
CA ALA A 156 18.56 43.80 -12.52
C ALA A 156 19.52 44.70 -13.34
N ASP A 157 20.43 45.41 -12.67
CA ASP A 157 21.45 46.21 -13.35
C ASP A 157 22.54 45.33 -13.99
N VAL A 158 22.94 44.22 -13.33
CA VAL A 158 23.87 43.22 -13.90
C VAL A 158 23.27 42.58 -15.14
N ASP A 159 21.99 42.19 -15.11
CA ASP A 159 21.27 41.58 -16.22
C ASP A 159 21.14 42.49 -17.46
N THR A 160 21.12 43.80 -17.25
CA THR A 160 20.90 44.79 -18.32
C THR A 160 22.17 45.48 -18.80
N ALA A 161 23.27 45.36 -18.07
CA ALA A 161 24.55 45.95 -18.42
C ALA A 161 25.22 45.23 -19.61
N ASP A 162 25.80 46.00 -20.52
CA ASP A 162 26.60 45.48 -21.65
C ASP A 162 28.04 45.19 -21.15
N LEU A 163 28.17 44.12 -20.37
CA LEU A 163 29.42 43.72 -19.72
C LEU A 163 30.35 42.99 -20.72
N PRO A 164 31.68 43.10 -20.56
CA PRO A 164 32.64 42.50 -21.49
C PRO A 164 32.54 40.97 -21.49
N GLU A 165 32.69 40.37 -22.68
CA GLU A 165 32.86 38.93 -22.82
C GLU A 165 34.18 38.47 -22.16
N PRO A 166 34.25 37.24 -21.62
CA PRO A 166 35.46 36.71 -20.98
C PRO A 166 36.63 36.67 -21.96
N ASP A 167 37.85 36.89 -21.44
CA ASP A 167 39.07 36.91 -22.24
C ASP A 167 39.48 35.50 -22.74
N ASP A 168 39.05 34.45 -22.04
CA ASP A 168 39.28 33.04 -22.34
C ASP A 168 37.97 32.23 -22.29
N GLU A 169 37.79 31.26 -23.20
CA GLU A 169 36.58 30.41 -23.28
C GLU A 169 36.38 29.49 -22.05
N ASP A 170 37.40 29.37 -21.20
CA ASP A 170 37.42 28.57 -19.98
C ASP A 170 37.22 29.43 -18.70
N GLU A 171 37.02 30.74 -18.83
CA GLU A 171 36.75 31.67 -17.72
C GLU A 171 35.26 32.07 -17.70
N ASP A 172 34.67 32.13 -16.50
CA ASP A 172 33.28 32.56 -16.32
C ASP A 172 33.11 34.01 -16.78
N ALA A 173 31.95 34.32 -17.37
CA ALA A 173 31.69 35.70 -17.77
C ALA A 173 31.63 36.60 -16.52
N PRO A 174 32.10 37.87 -16.59
CA PRO A 174 32.00 38.78 -15.44
C PRO A 174 30.59 38.96 -14.87
N ALA A 175 29.55 38.77 -15.71
CA ALA A 175 28.16 38.76 -15.28
C ALA A 175 27.80 37.52 -14.44
N GLU A 176 28.34 36.36 -14.79
CA GLU A 176 28.14 35.10 -14.08
C GLU A 176 28.88 35.08 -12.74
N GLU A 177 30.11 35.62 -12.69
CA GLU A 177 30.83 35.85 -11.44
C GLU A 177 30.03 36.77 -10.49
N LEU A 178 29.52 37.89 -11.01
CA LEU A 178 28.71 38.83 -10.22
C LEU A 178 27.39 38.22 -9.76
N ALA A 179 26.74 37.39 -10.58
CA ALA A 179 25.52 36.69 -10.20
C ALA A 179 25.76 35.72 -9.03
N GLY A 180 26.83 34.93 -9.07
CA GLY A 180 27.20 34.07 -7.94
C GLY A 180 27.52 34.86 -6.67
N GLU A 181 28.22 35.99 -6.80
CA GLU A 181 28.49 36.87 -5.65
C GLU A 181 27.22 37.55 -5.09
N ILE A 182 26.20 37.78 -5.91
CA ILE A 182 24.87 38.27 -5.50
C ILE A 182 24.11 37.18 -4.77
N GLU A 183 24.13 35.95 -5.28
CA GLU A 183 23.53 34.77 -4.64
C GLU A 183 24.12 34.55 -3.25
N ASP A 184 25.45 34.67 -3.10
CA ASP A 184 26.11 34.62 -1.80
C ASP A 184 25.53 35.67 -0.82
N VAL A 185 25.34 36.91 -1.27
CA VAL A 185 24.77 37.99 -0.43
C VAL A 185 23.29 37.75 -0.12
N GLN A 186 22.52 37.17 -1.05
CA GLN A 186 21.14 36.78 -0.80
C GLN A 186 21.06 35.72 0.32
N GLY A 187 21.96 34.73 0.31
CA GLY A 187 22.08 33.76 1.39
C GLY A 187 22.48 34.40 2.72
N ASP A 188 23.44 35.34 2.71
CA ASP A 188 23.84 36.08 3.92
C ASP A 188 22.68 36.92 4.50
N ILE A 189 21.81 37.50 3.66
CA ILE A 189 20.60 38.21 4.09
C ILE A 189 19.63 37.24 4.77
N GLU A 190 19.39 36.06 4.18
CA GLU A 190 18.51 35.04 4.74
C GLU A 190 19.03 34.53 6.09
N GLU A 191 20.34 34.29 6.23
CA GLU A 191 20.96 33.92 7.52
C GLU A 191 20.88 35.06 8.56
N ALA A 192 20.82 36.31 8.12
CA ALA A 192 20.69 37.47 9.00
C ALA A 192 19.25 37.74 9.45
N ARG A 193 18.23 37.20 8.75
CA ARG A 193 16.82 37.38 9.16
C ARG A 193 16.56 36.71 10.50
N GLY A 194 15.77 37.37 11.33
CA GLY A 194 15.36 36.85 12.63
C GLY A 194 14.41 35.67 12.49
N PRO A 195 14.28 34.82 13.52
CA PRO A 195 13.28 33.76 13.50
C PRO A 195 11.87 34.38 13.48
N TYR A 196 10.96 33.81 12.68
CA TYR A 196 9.58 34.28 12.61
C TYR A 196 8.64 33.34 13.36
N ALA A 197 7.64 33.94 14.02
CA ALA A 197 6.58 33.18 14.68
C ALA A 197 5.73 32.36 13.69
N GLU A 198 5.62 32.80 12.43
CA GLU A 198 4.91 32.06 11.38
C GLU A 198 5.65 30.77 10.98
N ASP A 199 6.98 30.79 10.93
CA ASP A 199 7.79 29.59 10.67
C ASP A 199 7.61 28.57 11.80
N VAL A 200 7.73 29.03 13.04
CA VAL A 200 7.49 28.20 14.24
C VAL A 200 6.09 27.58 14.22
N ALA A 201 5.06 28.37 13.90
CA ALA A 201 3.69 27.86 13.84
C ALA A 201 3.53 26.79 12.74
N SER A 202 4.09 27.04 11.55
CA SER A 202 4.10 26.10 10.44
C SER A 202 4.80 24.78 10.80
N ASP A 203 5.94 24.85 11.47
CA ASP A 203 6.71 23.67 11.89
C ASP A 203 5.94 22.86 12.94
N VAL A 204 5.29 23.52 13.91
CA VAL A 204 4.45 22.86 14.92
C VAL A 204 3.23 22.19 14.27
N GLU A 205 2.59 22.82 13.28
CA GLU A 205 1.50 22.21 12.51
C GLU A 205 1.98 20.97 11.73
N ALA A 206 3.18 21.02 11.16
CA ALA A 206 3.78 19.87 10.48
C ALA A 206 3.99 18.71 11.46
N VAL A 207 4.53 18.98 12.65
CA VAL A 207 4.70 17.95 13.70
C VAL A 207 3.34 17.42 14.16
N ALA A 208 2.32 18.27 14.31
CA ALA A 208 0.96 17.84 14.66
C ALA A 208 0.40 16.83 13.64
N GLY A 209 0.63 17.08 12.35
CA GLY A 209 0.29 16.14 11.28
C GLY A 209 0.99 14.78 11.46
N THR A 210 2.30 14.78 11.72
CA THR A 210 3.07 13.55 12.00
C THR A 210 2.51 12.79 13.20
N VAL A 211 2.20 13.48 14.31
CA VAL A 211 1.65 12.85 15.52
C VAL A 211 0.31 12.16 15.24
N ALA A 212 -0.56 12.78 14.45
CA ALA A 212 -1.89 12.23 14.13
C ALA A 212 -1.84 11.10 13.09
N ASP A 213 -1.01 11.22 12.06
CA ASP A 213 -0.95 10.28 10.94
C ASP A 213 -0.12 9.02 11.26
N THR A 214 0.80 9.11 12.23
CA THR A 214 1.67 8.01 12.61
C THR A 214 0.98 7.05 13.59
N ARG A 215 1.16 5.76 13.33
CA ARG A 215 0.74 4.71 14.26
C ARG A 215 1.86 4.44 15.26
N TRP A 216 1.68 4.88 16.50
CA TRP A 216 2.68 4.71 17.57
C TRP A 216 2.59 3.35 18.27
N THR A 217 3.70 2.89 18.84
CA THR A 217 3.67 1.80 19.84
C THR A 217 3.21 2.33 21.20
N GLU A 218 3.00 1.45 22.20
CA GLU A 218 2.68 1.90 23.57
C GLU A 218 3.83 2.74 24.14
N ASP A 219 5.08 2.28 23.94
CA ASP A 219 6.28 2.99 24.39
C ASP A 219 6.48 4.29 23.58
N GLY A 220 6.33 4.25 22.25
CA GLY A 220 6.46 5.44 21.39
C GLY A 220 5.38 6.50 21.66
N HIS A 221 4.16 6.07 21.98
CA HIS A 221 3.10 7.00 22.37
C HIS A 221 3.42 7.74 23.68
N ASP A 222 3.92 7.02 24.69
CA ASP A 222 4.36 7.64 25.95
C ASP A 222 5.53 8.62 25.72
N GLU A 223 6.42 8.34 24.77
CA GLU A 223 7.50 9.24 24.34
C GLU A 223 6.94 10.51 23.66
N VAL A 224 6.00 10.37 22.73
CA VAL A 224 5.31 11.48 22.06
C VAL A 224 4.56 12.37 23.06
N VAL A 225 3.81 11.78 24.00
CA VAL A 225 3.12 12.53 25.06
C VAL A 225 4.11 13.39 25.84
N ALA A 226 5.24 12.82 26.25
CA ALA A 226 6.23 13.53 27.05
C ALA A 226 6.85 14.74 26.32
N VAL A 227 7.13 14.62 25.01
CA VAL A 227 7.71 15.72 24.22
C VAL A 227 6.68 16.79 23.89
N VAL A 228 5.44 16.40 23.57
CA VAL A 228 4.32 17.33 23.34
C VAL A 228 4.01 18.14 24.61
N GLU A 229 3.91 17.49 25.77
CA GLU A 229 3.68 18.19 27.04
C GLU A 229 4.80 19.19 27.37
N SER A 230 6.05 18.84 27.07
CA SER A 230 7.20 19.73 27.27
C SER A 230 7.11 20.98 26.40
N PHE A 231 6.77 20.81 25.13
CA PHE A 231 6.54 21.91 24.19
C PHE A 231 5.36 22.79 24.64
N LEU A 232 4.19 22.19 24.91
CA LEU A 232 2.99 22.92 25.32
C LEU A 232 3.20 23.69 26.62
N ALA A 233 3.97 23.15 27.58
CA ALA A 233 4.34 23.87 28.79
C ALA A 233 5.19 25.11 28.52
N THR A 234 6.11 25.01 27.55
CA THR A 234 6.94 26.13 27.09
C THR A 234 6.10 27.18 26.39
N ALA A 235 5.28 26.78 25.41
CA ALA A 235 4.36 27.66 24.71
C ALA A 235 3.37 28.36 25.67
N ALA A 236 2.77 27.62 26.61
CA ALA A 236 1.85 28.17 27.61
C ALA A 236 2.53 29.22 28.49
N SER A 237 3.78 28.98 28.91
CA SER A 237 4.55 29.94 29.69
C SER A 237 4.90 31.19 28.88
N THR A 238 5.29 31.02 27.61
CA THR A 238 5.70 32.10 26.72
C THR A 238 4.53 33.00 26.32
N LEU A 239 3.43 32.40 25.90
CA LEU A 239 2.23 33.09 25.41
C LEU A 239 1.27 33.50 26.52
N GLN A 240 1.46 32.99 27.74
CA GLN A 240 0.56 33.16 28.89
C GLN A 240 -0.84 32.56 28.62
N GLU A 241 -0.87 31.44 27.90
CA GLU A 241 -2.07 30.68 27.56
C GLU A 241 -2.09 29.33 28.27
N THR A 242 -3.13 28.54 28.03
CA THR A 242 -3.30 27.19 28.57
C THR A 242 -3.84 26.30 27.46
N PHE A 243 -3.21 25.15 27.26
CA PHE A 243 -3.61 24.13 26.29
C PHE A 243 -4.08 22.90 27.07
N ASP A 244 -5.27 22.40 26.75
CA ASP A 244 -5.83 21.19 27.35
C ASP A 244 -5.49 20.00 26.44
N VAL A 245 -4.99 18.91 27.04
CA VAL A 245 -4.59 17.70 26.30
C VAL A 245 -5.15 16.45 26.96
N ASP A 246 -5.67 15.54 26.14
CA ASP A 246 -5.96 14.16 26.55
C ASP A 246 -4.77 13.29 26.16
N GLU A 247 -4.03 12.80 27.16
CA GLU A 247 -2.80 12.03 26.98
C GLU A 247 -3.07 10.65 26.36
N GLU A 248 -4.31 10.16 26.30
CA GLU A 248 -4.62 8.81 25.79
C GLU A 248 -4.82 8.76 24.26
N ASP A 249 -4.90 9.91 23.59
CA ASP A 249 -5.33 10.02 22.19
C ASP A 249 -4.38 10.89 21.35
N PRO A 250 -3.67 10.33 20.35
CA PRO A 250 -2.79 11.08 19.46
C PRO A 250 -3.49 12.24 18.74
N ASP A 251 -4.75 12.07 18.36
CA ASP A 251 -5.56 13.13 17.75
C ASP A 251 -5.76 14.30 18.71
N SER A 252 -5.84 14.04 20.03
CA SER A 252 -5.90 15.11 21.03
C SER A 252 -4.57 15.81 21.24
N LEU A 253 -3.44 15.10 21.13
CA LEU A 253 -2.10 15.69 21.19
C LEU A 253 -1.88 16.63 20.00
N ALA A 254 -2.20 16.16 18.79
CA ALA A 254 -2.11 16.94 17.57
C ALA A 254 -3.01 18.19 17.61
N ALA A 255 -4.26 18.06 18.07
CA ALA A 255 -5.16 19.20 18.23
C ALA A 255 -4.63 20.26 19.22
N ALA A 256 -3.95 19.84 20.28
CA ALA A 256 -3.33 20.76 21.23
C ALA A 256 -2.12 21.49 20.62
N LEU A 257 -1.33 20.82 19.77
CA LEU A 257 -0.25 21.44 18.99
C LEU A 257 -0.80 22.46 17.99
N GLU A 258 -1.86 22.13 17.26
CA GLU A 258 -2.54 23.07 16.34
C GLU A 258 -3.08 24.30 17.09
N GLU A 259 -3.64 24.13 18.29
CA GLU A 259 -4.07 25.26 19.13
C GLU A 259 -2.88 26.13 19.55
N ALA A 260 -1.75 25.51 19.89
CA ALA A 260 -0.52 26.23 20.22
C ALA A 260 0.05 26.99 19.01
N ALA A 261 0.10 26.37 17.82
CA ALA A 261 0.53 27.03 16.58
C ALA A 261 -0.34 28.25 16.26
N ALA A 262 -1.67 28.10 16.32
CA ALA A 262 -2.60 29.21 16.12
C ALA A 262 -2.43 30.33 17.17
N ALA A 263 -2.10 29.98 18.41
CA ALA A 263 -1.79 30.95 19.46
C ALA A 263 -0.48 31.71 19.20
N ILE A 264 0.55 31.02 18.68
CA ILE A 264 1.83 31.63 18.28
C ILE A 264 1.60 32.66 17.16
N GLU A 265 0.85 32.32 16.11
CA GLU A 265 0.50 33.27 15.04
C GLU A 265 -0.32 34.45 15.58
N ALA A 266 -1.31 34.17 16.42
CA ALA A 266 -2.20 35.19 16.96
C ALA A 266 -1.52 36.14 17.96
N ALA A 267 -0.38 35.74 18.52
CA ALA A 267 0.39 36.57 19.45
C ALA A 267 0.97 37.82 18.77
N GLY A 268 1.21 37.76 17.45
CA GLY A 268 1.73 38.87 16.67
C GLY A 268 3.10 39.34 17.17
N LEU A 269 4.00 38.38 17.43
CA LEU A 269 5.37 38.63 17.87
C LEU A 269 6.15 39.34 16.77
N ASP A 270 6.81 40.43 17.13
CA ASP A 270 7.62 41.21 16.20
C ASP A 270 9.04 40.61 16.12
N PRO A 271 9.56 40.31 14.91
CA PRO A 271 10.88 39.67 14.77
C PRO A 271 12.03 40.45 15.40
N ASP A 272 11.94 41.79 15.43
CA ASP A 272 12.97 42.65 16.02
C ASP A 272 12.79 42.78 17.54
N ASP A 273 11.57 43.13 17.99
CA ASP A 273 11.29 43.43 19.40
C ASP A 273 11.16 42.14 20.27
N ASP A 274 10.72 41.03 19.69
CA ASP A 274 10.44 39.76 20.37
C ASP A 274 11.41 38.62 20.00
N ALA A 275 12.54 38.91 19.36
CA ALA A 275 13.54 37.92 18.89
C ALA A 275 13.90 36.84 19.93
N GLU A 276 14.19 37.22 21.19
CA GLU A 276 14.53 36.26 22.25
C GLU A 276 13.36 35.32 22.58
N THR A 277 12.13 35.82 22.47
CA THR A 277 10.91 35.04 22.71
C THR A 277 10.68 34.04 21.58
N ILE A 278 10.81 34.49 20.33
CA ILE A 278 10.64 33.63 19.16
C ILE A 278 11.74 32.56 19.14
N GLN A 279 12.99 32.92 19.43
CA GLN A 279 14.10 31.96 19.53
C GLN A 279 13.82 30.85 20.55
N GLY A 280 13.22 31.19 21.70
CA GLY A 280 12.83 30.18 22.69
C GLY A 280 11.73 29.24 22.20
N LEU A 281 10.84 29.69 21.32
CA LEU A 281 9.84 28.84 20.68
C LEU A 281 10.45 27.98 19.56
N VAL A 282 11.41 28.51 18.80
CA VAL A 282 12.19 27.74 17.83
C VAL A 282 12.90 26.59 18.52
N GLU A 283 13.68 26.85 19.57
CA GLU A 283 14.40 25.81 20.32
C GLU A 283 13.44 24.74 20.87
N ALA A 284 12.26 25.14 21.37
CA ALA A 284 11.26 24.20 21.85
C ALA A 284 10.62 23.37 20.73
N THR A 285 10.48 23.95 19.54
CA THR A 285 9.93 23.27 18.35
C THR A 285 10.94 22.28 17.78
N GLU A 286 12.23 22.63 17.74
CA GLU A 286 13.31 21.71 17.36
C GLU A 286 13.40 20.51 18.33
N GLU A 287 13.24 20.75 19.64
CA GLU A 287 13.18 19.67 20.64
C GLU A 287 11.93 18.79 20.48
N LEU A 288 10.80 19.38 20.10
CA LEU A 288 9.56 18.67 19.80
C LEU A 288 9.72 17.78 18.56
N GLU A 289 10.21 18.34 17.45
CA GLU A 289 10.43 17.63 16.19
C GLU A 289 11.38 16.45 16.40
N ALA A 290 12.56 16.69 16.97
CA ALA A 290 13.53 15.63 17.26
C ALA A 290 12.95 14.56 18.21
N GLY A 291 12.14 14.97 19.18
CA GLY A 291 11.48 14.06 20.12
C GLY A 291 10.43 13.16 19.46
N VAL A 292 9.66 13.70 18.52
CA VAL A 292 8.67 12.93 17.74
C VAL A 292 9.36 12.00 16.73
N GLU A 293 10.42 12.47 16.08
CA GLU A 293 11.21 11.64 15.16
C GLU A 293 11.92 10.46 15.85
N ASP A 294 12.34 10.63 17.11
CA ASP A 294 13.01 9.59 17.89
C ASP A 294 12.03 8.57 18.51
N ALA A 295 10.73 8.87 18.54
CA ALA A 295 9.71 8.03 19.18
C ALA A 295 9.42 6.74 18.37
N GLU A 296 9.16 5.62 19.06
CA GLU A 296 8.99 4.33 18.39
C GLU A 296 7.67 4.22 17.58
N GLU A 297 7.80 4.15 16.26
CA GLU A 297 6.69 3.91 15.36
C GLU A 297 6.33 2.41 15.34
N TRP A 298 5.06 2.10 15.07
CA TRP A 298 4.62 0.71 14.97
C TRP A 298 5.35 -0.06 13.86
N ASP A 299 5.76 0.62 12.78
CA ASP A 299 6.52 0.02 11.69
C ASP A 299 8.01 -0.22 12.02
N ASP A 300 8.53 0.35 13.12
CA ASP A 300 9.88 0.06 13.63
C ASP A 300 9.98 -1.32 14.29
N LEU A 301 8.84 -1.84 14.76
CA LEU A 301 8.77 -3.16 15.38
C LEU A 301 9.21 -4.24 14.39
N SER A 302 10.01 -5.20 14.87
CA SER A 302 10.32 -6.36 14.03
C SER A 302 9.04 -7.16 13.73
N ILE A 303 9.03 -7.89 12.60
CA ILE A 303 7.91 -8.78 12.23
C ILE A 303 7.47 -9.67 13.42
N ARG A 304 8.40 -10.13 14.26
CA ARG A 304 8.06 -10.95 15.43
C ARG A 304 7.38 -10.15 16.54
N GLU A 305 7.76 -8.90 16.77
CA GLU A 305 7.09 -8.04 17.74
C GLU A 305 5.67 -7.70 17.26
N GLN A 306 5.51 -7.38 15.97
CA GLN A 306 4.20 -7.17 15.35
C GLN A 306 3.31 -8.43 15.48
N LEU A 307 3.84 -9.62 15.16
CA LEU A 307 3.10 -10.89 15.34
C LEU A 307 2.79 -11.19 16.82
N ALA A 308 3.69 -10.83 17.74
CA ALA A 308 3.44 -10.99 19.16
C ALA A 308 2.30 -10.07 19.64
N TRP A 309 2.24 -8.84 19.14
CA TRP A 309 1.15 -7.91 19.42
C TRP A 309 -0.22 -8.46 18.97
N HIS A 310 -0.27 -9.11 17.81
CA HIS A 310 -1.46 -9.83 17.34
C HIS A 310 -1.74 -11.15 18.08
N GLY A 311 -0.99 -11.47 19.14
CA GLY A 311 -1.20 -12.66 19.96
C GLY A 311 -0.83 -13.97 19.28
N VAL A 312 -0.07 -13.93 18.17
CA VAL A 312 0.26 -15.13 17.36
C VAL A 312 0.97 -16.19 18.19
N TYR A 313 1.83 -15.76 19.11
CA TYR A 313 2.58 -16.67 19.96
C TYR A 313 1.87 -17.05 21.26
N ASP A 314 0.80 -16.36 21.65
CA ASP A 314 0.03 -16.67 22.86
C ASP A 314 -0.70 -18.00 22.74
N GLN A 315 -0.97 -18.40 21.49
CA GLN A 315 -1.61 -19.66 21.17
C GLN A 315 -0.67 -20.89 21.27
N LEU A 316 0.64 -20.67 21.49
CA LEU A 316 1.64 -21.73 21.46
C LEU A 316 2.01 -22.21 22.87
N ASP A 317 1.67 -23.47 23.19
CA ASP A 317 2.10 -24.14 24.43
C ASP A 317 3.64 -24.24 24.55
N HIS A 318 4.36 -24.29 23.41
CA HIS A 318 5.81 -24.38 23.35
C HIS A 318 6.37 -23.96 21.98
N ARG A 319 7.36 -23.07 21.97
CA ARG A 319 8.02 -22.56 20.75
C ARG A 319 9.18 -23.45 20.26
N LYS A 320 9.04 -24.78 20.33
CA LYS A 320 10.14 -25.70 19.97
C LYS A 320 10.23 -25.99 18.48
N ASP A 321 9.13 -25.87 17.77
CA ASP A 321 9.09 -26.04 16.32
C ASP A 321 9.53 -24.75 15.64
N PHE A 322 10.39 -24.87 14.64
CA PHE A 322 10.90 -23.74 13.87
C PHE A 322 10.45 -23.83 12.41
N PRO A 323 9.91 -22.75 11.81
CA PRO A 323 9.55 -21.48 12.47
C PRO A 323 8.31 -21.63 13.38
N PRO A 324 8.25 -20.97 14.55
CA PRO A 324 7.11 -21.08 15.48
C PRO A 324 5.79 -20.61 14.86
N GLU A 325 5.84 -19.69 13.90
CA GLU A 325 4.69 -19.17 13.14
C GLU A 325 4.02 -20.29 12.32
N TRP A 326 4.79 -21.26 11.80
CA TRP A 326 4.20 -22.43 11.13
C TRP A 326 3.46 -23.35 12.12
N HIS A 327 3.90 -23.41 13.37
CA HIS A 327 3.13 -24.10 14.41
C HIS A 327 1.85 -23.32 14.73
N ALA A 328 1.90 -21.99 14.76
CA ALA A 328 0.73 -21.14 14.96
C ALA A 328 -0.32 -21.36 13.85
N LEU A 329 0.08 -21.45 12.59
CA LEU A 329 -0.82 -21.79 11.47
C LEU A 329 -1.60 -23.09 11.68
N LYS A 330 -0.98 -24.13 12.27
CA LYS A 330 -1.69 -25.39 12.58
C LYS A 330 -2.70 -25.23 13.71
N VAL A 331 -2.42 -24.34 14.66
CA VAL A 331 -3.35 -24.02 15.74
C VAL A 331 -4.53 -23.23 15.16
N TYR A 332 -4.27 -22.24 14.32
CA TYR A 332 -5.29 -21.48 13.59
C TYR A 332 -6.17 -22.36 12.70
N GLU A 333 -5.57 -23.23 11.89
CA GLU A 333 -6.29 -24.21 11.05
C GLU A 333 -7.25 -25.05 11.89
N LYS A 334 -6.80 -25.54 13.04
CA LYS A 334 -7.61 -26.37 13.93
C LYS A 334 -8.75 -25.58 14.60
N ASN A 335 -8.52 -24.30 14.85
CA ASN A 335 -9.47 -23.41 15.52
C ASN A 335 -10.40 -22.70 14.53
N PHE A 336 -10.20 -22.88 13.21
CA PHE A 336 -10.90 -22.13 12.16
C PHE A 336 -10.70 -20.60 12.28
N ASP A 337 -9.52 -20.19 12.72
CA ASP A 337 -9.15 -18.79 12.92
C ASP A 337 -8.49 -18.25 11.65
N ALA A 338 -9.30 -17.72 10.73
CA ALA A 338 -8.83 -17.18 9.46
C ALA A 338 -8.09 -15.84 9.62
N GLU A 339 -8.54 -15.00 10.56
CA GLU A 339 -7.93 -13.69 10.85
C GLU A 339 -6.47 -13.86 11.26
N GLY A 340 -6.18 -14.81 12.17
CA GLY A 340 -4.80 -15.12 12.57
C GLY A 340 -3.92 -15.59 11.41
N VAL A 341 -4.47 -16.33 10.45
CA VAL A 341 -3.74 -16.75 9.24
C VAL A 341 -3.46 -15.57 8.31
N LEU A 342 -4.43 -14.66 8.14
CA LEU A 342 -4.26 -13.45 7.33
C LEU A 342 -3.23 -12.50 7.92
N VAL A 343 -3.21 -12.32 9.25
CA VAL A 343 -2.16 -11.56 9.94
C VAL A 343 -0.76 -12.13 9.64
N VAL A 344 -0.61 -13.46 9.72
CA VAL A 344 0.68 -14.10 9.39
C VAL A 344 1.02 -13.93 7.90
N LEU A 345 0.04 -14.05 7.00
CA LEU A 345 0.23 -13.89 5.56
C LEU A 345 0.67 -12.48 5.17
N ASP A 346 0.10 -11.45 5.79
CA ASP A 346 0.38 -10.04 5.55
C ASP A 346 1.79 -9.66 6.04
N ARG A 347 2.18 -10.12 7.24
CA ARG A 347 3.42 -9.67 7.89
C ARG A 347 4.65 -10.50 7.53
N MET A 348 4.47 -11.75 7.09
CA MET A 348 5.61 -12.62 6.82
C MET A 348 6.09 -12.55 5.38
N ASP A 349 7.25 -11.94 5.18
CA ASP A 349 8.01 -11.98 3.93
C ASP A 349 8.78 -13.30 3.77
N SER A 350 8.04 -14.40 3.54
CA SER A 350 8.64 -15.71 3.27
C SER A 350 7.77 -16.58 2.39
N ASP A 351 8.27 -16.97 1.22
CA ASP A 351 7.63 -17.93 0.31
C ASP A 351 7.18 -19.23 1.00
N PHE A 352 7.91 -19.65 2.04
CA PHE A 352 7.56 -20.84 2.81
C PHE A 352 6.30 -20.61 3.65
N MET A 353 6.23 -19.47 4.34
CA MET A 353 5.10 -19.13 5.20
C MET A 353 3.88 -18.72 4.39
N GLU A 354 4.08 -17.93 3.35
CA GLU A 354 3.03 -17.55 2.40
C GLU A 354 2.31 -18.79 1.85
N ARG A 355 3.07 -19.77 1.32
CA ARG A 355 2.50 -21.02 0.81
C ARG A 355 1.66 -21.74 1.86
N HIS A 356 2.16 -21.84 3.09
CA HIS A 356 1.43 -22.54 4.15
C HIS A 356 0.20 -21.75 4.64
N CYS A 357 0.23 -20.42 4.64
CA CYS A 357 -0.94 -19.60 4.91
C CYS A 357 -2.02 -19.86 3.85
N LEU A 358 -1.64 -19.79 2.57
CA LEU A 358 -2.56 -20.04 1.45
C LEU A 358 -3.10 -21.47 1.45
N GLU A 359 -2.29 -22.47 1.81
CA GLU A 359 -2.76 -23.86 1.99
C GLU A 359 -3.80 -23.98 3.11
N VAL A 360 -3.64 -23.25 4.21
CA VAL A 360 -4.62 -23.23 5.30
C VAL A 360 -5.89 -22.52 4.86
N LEU A 361 -5.77 -21.34 4.23
CA LEU A 361 -6.91 -20.59 3.70
C LEU A 361 -7.67 -21.40 2.64
N GLU A 362 -7.00 -22.15 1.77
CA GLU A 362 -7.62 -23.01 0.77
C GLU A 362 -8.46 -24.12 1.43
N LYS A 363 -7.99 -24.70 2.53
CA LYS A 363 -8.75 -25.71 3.27
C LYS A 363 -9.95 -25.13 4.01
N LEU A 364 -9.81 -23.91 4.53
CA LEU A 364 -10.84 -23.26 5.34
C LEU A 364 -11.93 -22.60 4.48
N GLY A 365 -11.56 -22.03 3.32
CA GLY A 365 -12.45 -21.22 2.49
C GLY A 365 -13.09 -20.03 3.22
N PRO A 366 -12.35 -19.20 3.99
CA PRO A 366 -12.95 -18.16 4.81
C PRO A 366 -13.34 -16.93 3.97
N GLU A 367 -14.55 -16.39 4.19
CA GLU A 367 -15.03 -15.17 3.51
C GLU A 367 -14.12 -13.96 3.85
N GLU A 368 -13.50 -13.94 5.02
CA GLU A 368 -12.58 -12.91 5.48
C GLU A 368 -11.34 -12.76 4.57
N ALA A 369 -10.99 -13.80 3.80
CA ALA A 369 -9.88 -13.75 2.86
C ALA A 369 -10.29 -13.25 1.46
N LEU A 370 -11.56 -12.96 1.20
CA LEU A 370 -12.08 -12.64 -0.13
C LEU A 370 -11.33 -11.45 -0.77
N ASP A 371 -11.22 -10.33 -0.05
CA ASP A 371 -10.61 -9.10 -0.58
C ASP A 371 -9.12 -9.32 -0.92
N GLU A 372 -8.37 -9.92 0.01
CA GLU A 372 -6.94 -10.19 -0.15
C GLU A 372 -6.69 -11.20 -1.29
N MET A 373 -7.50 -12.27 -1.37
CA MET A 373 -7.37 -13.26 -2.44
C MET A 373 -7.79 -12.69 -3.79
N SER A 374 -8.78 -11.80 -3.85
CA SER A 374 -9.20 -11.13 -5.08
C SER A 374 -8.11 -10.20 -5.62
N GLN A 375 -7.47 -9.42 -4.75
CA GLN A 375 -6.32 -8.59 -5.12
C GLN A 375 -5.12 -9.41 -5.61
N ARG A 376 -4.86 -10.57 -4.98
CA ARG A 376 -3.83 -11.52 -5.43
C ARG A 376 -4.20 -12.20 -6.76
N ALA A 377 -5.46 -12.54 -6.96
CA ALA A 377 -5.94 -13.13 -8.21
C ALA A 377 -5.77 -12.20 -9.40
N GLN A 378 -5.99 -10.88 -9.24
CA GLN A 378 -5.70 -9.86 -10.27
C GLN A 378 -4.22 -9.88 -10.72
N ARG A 379 -3.31 -10.26 -9.82
CA ARG A 379 -1.88 -10.48 -10.10
C ARG A 379 -1.56 -11.88 -10.62
N ARG A 380 -2.58 -12.67 -10.98
CA ARG A 380 -2.51 -14.05 -11.47
C ARG A 380 -1.91 -15.03 -10.47
N ASP A 381 -2.09 -14.79 -9.17
CA ASP A 381 -1.69 -15.73 -8.12
C ASP A 381 -2.61 -16.97 -8.14
N LYS A 382 -2.01 -18.11 -8.51
CA LYS A 382 -2.71 -19.40 -8.64
C LYS A 382 -3.20 -19.96 -7.32
N ALA A 383 -2.49 -19.69 -6.22
CA ALA A 383 -2.89 -20.16 -4.91
C ALA A 383 -4.10 -19.38 -4.43
N ALA A 384 -4.09 -18.05 -4.58
CA ALA A 384 -5.25 -17.22 -4.29
C ALA A 384 -6.50 -17.62 -5.09
N ILE A 385 -6.34 -17.93 -6.39
CA ILE A 385 -7.45 -18.42 -7.23
C ILE A 385 -8.05 -19.73 -6.67
N ARG A 386 -7.23 -20.66 -6.16
CA ARG A 386 -7.75 -21.87 -5.51
C ARG A 386 -8.51 -21.54 -4.22
N VAL A 387 -8.01 -20.61 -3.42
CA VAL A 387 -8.70 -20.14 -2.20
C VAL A 387 -10.06 -19.52 -2.57
N LEU A 388 -10.13 -18.66 -3.59
CA LEU A 388 -11.39 -18.07 -4.06
C LEU A 388 -12.41 -19.15 -4.50
N GLY A 389 -11.93 -20.19 -5.19
CA GLY A 389 -12.74 -21.36 -5.52
C GLY A 389 -13.39 -22.00 -4.30
N LYS A 390 -12.65 -22.08 -3.19
CA LYS A 390 -13.10 -22.66 -1.92
C LYS A 390 -14.00 -21.74 -1.11
N ILE A 391 -13.79 -20.42 -1.20
CA ILE A 391 -14.68 -19.41 -0.63
C ILE A 391 -16.04 -19.47 -1.31
N GLY A 392 -16.07 -19.66 -2.63
CA GLY A 392 -17.31 -19.79 -3.39
C GLY A 392 -18.06 -18.47 -3.62
N SER A 393 -17.39 -17.33 -3.45
CA SER A 393 -17.96 -16.02 -3.77
C SER A 393 -18.00 -15.80 -5.28
N GLU A 394 -19.08 -15.20 -5.78
CA GLU A 394 -19.23 -14.82 -7.19
C GLU A 394 -18.49 -13.53 -7.56
N GLU A 395 -18.09 -12.72 -6.57
CA GLU A 395 -17.41 -11.43 -6.79
C GLU A 395 -16.17 -11.51 -7.73
N PRO A 396 -15.25 -12.49 -7.59
CA PRO A 396 -14.09 -12.58 -8.47
C PRO A 396 -14.39 -13.17 -9.86
N VAL A 397 -15.62 -13.64 -10.14
CA VAL A 397 -15.94 -14.43 -11.35
C VAL A 397 -15.58 -13.67 -12.63
N GLU A 398 -15.91 -12.38 -12.73
CA GLU A 398 -15.58 -11.56 -13.91
C GLU A 398 -14.07 -11.57 -14.18
N THR A 399 -13.26 -11.36 -13.13
CA THR A 399 -11.79 -11.39 -13.22
C THR A 399 -11.28 -12.78 -13.59
N LEU A 400 -11.83 -13.84 -12.98
CA LEU A 400 -11.41 -15.22 -13.24
C LEU A 400 -11.75 -15.67 -14.67
N VAL A 401 -12.86 -15.23 -15.23
CA VAL A 401 -13.26 -15.54 -16.61
C VAL A 401 -12.20 -15.05 -17.62
N GLU A 402 -11.52 -13.93 -17.37
CA GLU A 402 -10.42 -13.46 -18.24
C GLU A 402 -9.25 -14.48 -18.33
N TYR A 403 -9.09 -15.35 -17.34
CA TYR A 403 -8.00 -16.31 -17.29
C TYR A 403 -8.35 -17.67 -17.93
N VAL A 404 -9.59 -17.85 -18.43
CA VAL A 404 -9.97 -19.06 -19.16
C VAL A 404 -9.51 -19.05 -20.62
N ASP A 405 -9.05 -17.91 -21.14
CA ASP A 405 -8.62 -17.76 -22.54
C ASP A 405 -7.35 -18.55 -22.89
N ALA A 406 -7.24 -18.96 -24.16
CA ALA A 406 -6.24 -19.91 -24.66
C ALA A 406 -4.80 -19.35 -24.71
N ASP A 407 -4.64 -18.02 -24.69
CA ASP A 407 -3.34 -17.37 -24.58
C ASP A 407 -2.81 -17.28 -23.13
N SER A 408 -3.60 -17.78 -22.16
CA SER A 408 -3.21 -17.85 -20.75
C SER A 408 -2.25 -19.00 -20.46
N ASP A 409 -1.42 -18.82 -19.43
CA ASP A 409 -0.54 -19.87 -18.90
C ASP A 409 -1.35 -21.16 -18.59
N PRO A 410 -0.95 -22.35 -19.09
CA PRO A 410 -1.73 -23.58 -18.94
C PRO A 410 -2.04 -23.97 -17.49
N GLU A 411 -1.16 -23.65 -16.54
CA GLU A 411 -1.42 -23.94 -15.12
C GLU A 411 -2.36 -22.89 -14.50
N LEU A 412 -2.26 -21.62 -14.90
CA LEU A 412 -3.24 -20.60 -14.51
C LEU A 412 -4.65 -20.98 -15.00
N GLN A 413 -4.77 -21.33 -16.28
CA GLN A 413 -6.04 -21.76 -16.87
C GLN A 413 -6.62 -22.98 -16.13
N LYS A 414 -5.76 -23.93 -15.72
CA LYS A 414 -6.18 -25.12 -14.96
C LYS A 414 -6.81 -24.75 -13.62
N VAL A 415 -6.14 -23.90 -12.83
CA VAL A 415 -6.65 -23.50 -11.51
C VAL A 415 -7.90 -22.65 -11.65
N THR A 416 -7.99 -21.81 -12.67
CA THR A 416 -9.17 -20.98 -12.97
C THR A 416 -10.39 -21.83 -13.31
N PHE A 417 -10.28 -22.82 -14.20
CA PHE A 417 -11.41 -23.71 -14.51
C PHE A 417 -11.93 -24.43 -13.28
N ARG A 418 -11.01 -24.90 -12.42
CA ARG A 418 -11.40 -25.55 -11.17
C ARG A 418 -12.10 -24.55 -10.24
N ALA A 419 -11.52 -23.37 -10.03
CA ALA A 419 -12.08 -22.37 -9.13
C ALA A 419 -13.46 -21.88 -9.58
N LEU A 420 -13.64 -21.55 -10.87
CA LEU A 420 -14.95 -21.18 -11.41
C LEU A 420 -15.98 -22.32 -11.28
N GLY A 421 -15.54 -23.57 -11.45
CA GLY A 421 -16.36 -24.74 -11.18
C GLY A 421 -16.80 -24.85 -9.72
N GLU A 422 -15.86 -24.64 -8.79
CA GLU A 422 -16.14 -24.72 -7.34
C GLU A 422 -16.98 -23.52 -6.83
N ILE A 423 -16.84 -22.34 -7.43
CA ILE A 423 -17.73 -21.18 -7.18
C ILE A 423 -19.15 -21.49 -7.63
N GLY A 424 -19.30 -22.17 -8.77
CA GLY A 424 -20.60 -22.57 -9.28
C GLY A 424 -21.42 -21.45 -9.90
N SER A 425 -20.80 -20.31 -10.23
CA SER A 425 -21.51 -19.18 -10.81
C SER A 425 -21.95 -19.45 -12.24
N GLU A 426 -23.24 -19.26 -12.49
CA GLU A 426 -23.88 -19.35 -13.80
C GLU A 426 -23.31 -18.33 -14.81
N GLU A 427 -22.74 -17.23 -14.35
CA GLU A 427 -22.12 -16.22 -15.25
C GLU A 427 -20.91 -16.79 -16.01
N ALA A 428 -20.23 -17.78 -15.43
CA ALA A 428 -19.09 -18.45 -16.04
C ALA A 428 -19.47 -19.52 -17.06
N THR A 429 -20.74 -19.96 -17.12
CA THR A 429 -21.17 -21.09 -17.97
C THR A 429 -20.86 -20.86 -19.44
N GLN A 430 -21.30 -19.74 -20.02
CA GLN A 430 -21.09 -19.48 -21.46
C GLN A 430 -19.61 -19.29 -21.81
N PRO A 431 -18.82 -18.47 -21.08
CA PRO A 431 -17.38 -18.34 -21.33
C PRO A 431 -16.62 -19.67 -21.26
N ILE A 432 -16.99 -20.57 -20.36
CA ILE A 432 -16.39 -21.91 -20.25
C ILE A 432 -16.89 -22.83 -21.36
N ALA A 433 -18.17 -22.79 -21.73
CA ALA A 433 -18.73 -23.56 -22.83
C ALA A 433 -18.05 -23.25 -24.17
N ASP A 434 -17.67 -21.99 -24.41
CA ASP A 434 -16.90 -21.59 -25.59
C ASP A 434 -15.52 -22.29 -25.67
N LYS A 435 -15.00 -22.81 -24.55
CA LYS A 435 -13.73 -23.56 -24.50
C LYS A 435 -13.87 -25.05 -24.79
N LEU A 436 -15.09 -25.57 -24.96
CA LEU A 436 -15.33 -26.94 -25.42
C LEU A 436 -14.86 -27.18 -26.86
N VAL A 437 -14.53 -26.13 -27.61
CA VAL A 437 -13.99 -26.22 -28.99
C VAL A 437 -12.56 -25.68 -29.11
N ALA A 438 -11.85 -25.53 -27.99
CA ALA A 438 -10.46 -25.08 -27.98
C ALA A 438 -9.53 -26.08 -28.69
N ASP A 439 -8.40 -25.62 -29.24
CA ASP A 439 -7.44 -26.48 -29.96
C ASP A 439 -6.85 -27.59 -29.06
N SER A 440 -6.63 -27.27 -27.78
CA SER A 440 -6.05 -28.18 -26.79
C SER A 440 -7.10 -29.13 -26.21
N GLU A 441 -6.88 -30.44 -26.36
CA GLU A 441 -7.69 -31.51 -25.74
C GLU A 441 -7.78 -31.35 -24.21
N ASP A 442 -6.71 -30.88 -23.57
CA ASP A 442 -6.68 -30.71 -22.12
C ASP A 442 -7.54 -29.51 -21.68
N THR A 443 -7.57 -28.44 -22.47
CA THR A 443 -8.47 -27.30 -22.25
C THR A 443 -9.93 -27.71 -22.43
N ARG A 444 -10.27 -28.46 -23.50
CA ARG A 444 -11.63 -28.97 -23.71
C ARG A 444 -12.10 -29.88 -22.57
N SER A 445 -11.24 -30.79 -22.12
CA SER A 445 -11.53 -31.68 -20.98
C SER A 445 -11.76 -30.90 -19.68
N ARG A 446 -10.93 -29.89 -19.39
CA ARG A 446 -11.11 -29.03 -18.20
C ARG A 446 -12.39 -28.20 -18.27
N ALA A 447 -12.71 -27.63 -19.43
CA ALA A 447 -13.93 -26.88 -19.65
C ALA A 447 -15.16 -27.76 -19.39
N ALA A 448 -15.20 -28.98 -19.93
CA ALA A 448 -16.28 -29.93 -19.66
C ALA A 448 -16.44 -30.22 -18.17
N ARG A 449 -15.33 -30.49 -17.46
CA ARG A 449 -15.36 -30.73 -16.00
C ARG A 449 -15.83 -29.50 -15.22
N ALA A 450 -15.38 -28.31 -15.58
CA ALA A 450 -15.81 -27.08 -14.92
C ALA A 450 -17.31 -26.85 -15.06
N LEU A 451 -17.89 -27.06 -16.26
CA LEU A 451 -19.34 -26.97 -16.48
C LEU A 451 -20.12 -28.00 -15.65
N GLY A 452 -19.56 -29.20 -15.47
CA GLY A 452 -20.14 -30.21 -14.59
C GLY A 452 -20.17 -29.78 -13.13
N LEU A 453 -19.13 -29.09 -12.66
CA LEU A 453 -19.08 -28.54 -11.30
C LEU A 453 -20.04 -27.36 -11.11
N ILE A 454 -20.18 -26.50 -12.14
CA ILE A 454 -21.16 -25.40 -12.11
C ILE A 454 -22.59 -25.94 -12.03
N GLY A 455 -22.87 -27.05 -12.73
CA GLY A 455 -24.19 -27.68 -12.66
C GLY A 455 -25.28 -26.98 -13.49
N ASP A 456 -24.93 -25.92 -14.22
CA ASP A 456 -25.89 -25.14 -15.00
C ASP A 456 -26.41 -25.92 -16.22
N THR A 457 -27.74 -26.05 -16.27
CA THR A 457 -28.47 -26.76 -17.32
C THR A 457 -28.26 -26.21 -18.73
N ARG A 458 -27.86 -24.94 -18.88
CA ARG A 458 -27.54 -24.34 -20.18
C ARG A 458 -26.35 -25.02 -20.87
N ALA A 459 -25.51 -25.73 -20.13
CA ALA A 459 -24.38 -26.48 -20.66
C ALA A 459 -24.74 -27.85 -21.27
N ILE A 460 -25.95 -28.37 -21.02
CA ILE A 460 -26.34 -29.75 -21.38
C ILE A 460 -26.17 -30.00 -22.89
N ASP A 461 -26.73 -29.13 -23.74
CA ASP A 461 -26.69 -29.32 -25.19
C ASP A 461 -25.24 -29.34 -25.71
N ALA A 462 -24.40 -28.42 -25.23
CA ALA A 462 -23.00 -28.33 -25.64
C ALA A 462 -22.18 -29.54 -25.18
N LEU A 463 -22.42 -30.04 -23.96
CA LEU A 463 -21.76 -31.25 -23.45
C LEU A 463 -22.24 -32.52 -24.19
N ALA A 464 -23.53 -32.58 -24.54
CA ALA A 464 -24.08 -33.68 -25.33
C ALA A 464 -23.47 -33.75 -26.74
N ASP A 465 -23.28 -32.59 -27.39
CA ASP A 465 -22.59 -32.50 -28.68
C ASP A 465 -21.14 -33.04 -28.59
N VAL A 466 -20.41 -32.68 -27.53
CA VAL A 466 -19.04 -33.20 -27.28
C VAL A 466 -19.03 -34.71 -27.04
N LEU A 467 -19.99 -35.24 -26.26
CA LEU A 467 -20.11 -36.68 -26.00
C LEU A 467 -20.42 -37.48 -27.27
N ALA A 468 -21.23 -36.91 -28.15
CA ALA A 468 -21.67 -37.52 -29.42
C ALA A 468 -20.63 -37.44 -30.55
N ASP A 469 -19.60 -36.60 -30.43
CA ASP A 469 -18.57 -36.47 -31.45
C ASP A 469 -17.65 -37.69 -31.49
N ASP A 470 -17.75 -38.46 -32.56
CA ASP A 470 -16.91 -39.63 -32.80
C ASP A 470 -15.44 -39.30 -33.11
N ASP A 471 -15.13 -38.08 -33.56
CA ASP A 471 -13.77 -37.64 -33.86
C ASP A 471 -13.09 -36.99 -32.63
N GLU A 472 -13.84 -36.74 -31.55
CA GLU A 472 -13.32 -36.17 -30.30
C GLU A 472 -12.51 -37.20 -29.49
N ALA A 473 -11.52 -36.69 -28.74
CA ALA A 473 -10.69 -37.48 -27.85
C ALA A 473 -11.54 -38.13 -26.74
N ASP A 474 -11.36 -39.43 -26.54
CA ASP A 474 -12.14 -40.22 -25.57
C ASP A 474 -12.09 -39.64 -24.14
N ARG A 475 -10.99 -38.96 -23.75
CA ARG A 475 -10.86 -38.28 -22.45
C ARG A 475 -11.80 -37.07 -22.33
N VAL A 476 -11.96 -36.30 -23.40
CA VAL A 476 -12.86 -35.14 -23.45
C VAL A 476 -14.31 -35.62 -23.43
N ARG A 477 -14.64 -36.63 -24.25
CA ARG A 477 -15.96 -37.30 -24.24
C ARG A 477 -16.33 -37.83 -22.85
N ALA A 478 -15.39 -38.48 -22.16
CA ALA A 478 -15.62 -38.96 -20.80
C ALA A 478 -15.81 -37.82 -19.79
N SER A 479 -15.11 -36.69 -19.97
CA SER A 479 -15.31 -35.49 -19.15
C SER A 479 -16.71 -34.90 -19.37
N ALA A 480 -17.22 -34.91 -20.60
CA ALA A 480 -18.57 -34.46 -20.91
C ALA A 480 -19.65 -35.39 -20.33
N ALA A 481 -19.47 -36.72 -20.45
CA ALA A 481 -20.34 -37.70 -19.79
C ALA A 481 -20.36 -37.53 -18.27
N TRP A 482 -19.19 -37.34 -17.64
CA TRP A 482 -19.08 -37.04 -16.21
C TRP A 482 -19.81 -35.76 -15.85
N ALA A 483 -19.63 -34.68 -16.63
CA ALA A 483 -20.27 -33.39 -16.38
C ALA A 483 -21.80 -33.47 -16.47
N LEU A 484 -22.33 -34.17 -17.48
CA LEU A 484 -23.76 -34.43 -17.61
C LEU A 484 -24.30 -35.25 -16.42
N ASN A 485 -23.52 -36.21 -15.91
CA ASN A 485 -23.87 -36.93 -14.69
C ASN A 485 -23.89 -36.02 -13.45
N GLN A 486 -22.98 -35.07 -13.34
CA GLN A 486 -22.95 -34.10 -12.22
C GLN A 486 -24.12 -33.11 -12.28
N ILE A 487 -24.47 -32.62 -13.47
CA ILE A 487 -25.66 -31.76 -13.66
C ILE A 487 -26.94 -32.49 -13.20
N GLY A 488 -27.00 -33.81 -13.37
CA GLY A 488 -27.95 -34.68 -12.66
C GLY A 488 -29.43 -34.54 -13.07
N THR A 489 -29.78 -33.60 -13.94
CA THR A 489 -31.15 -33.44 -14.45
C THR A 489 -31.55 -34.61 -15.34
N GLU A 490 -32.85 -34.93 -15.43
CA GLU A 490 -33.33 -36.04 -16.29
C GLU A 490 -32.88 -35.85 -17.75
N ALA A 491 -32.88 -34.62 -18.25
CA ALA A 491 -32.40 -34.31 -19.59
C ALA A 491 -30.91 -34.65 -19.76
N ALA A 492 -30.06 -34.23 -18.83
CA ALA A 492 -28.63 -34.56 -18.86
C ALA A 492 -28.38 -36.07 -18.77
N LEU A 493 -29.11 -36.77 -17.89
CA LEU A 493 -29.00 -38.22 -17.73
C LEU A 493 -29.51 -39.00 -18.96
N GLU A 494 -30.52 -38.50 -19.67
CA GLU A 494 -30.99 -39.10 -20.93
C GLU A 494 -29.90 -39.09 -22.01
N GLU A 495 -29.10 -38.02 -22.10
CA GLU A 495 -27.99 -37.93 -23.05
C GLU A 495 -26.92 -39.00 -22.80
N VAL A 496 -26.60 -39.31 -21.54
CA VAL A 496 -25.53 -40.27 -21.21
C VAL A 496 -25.98 -41.74 -21.31
N LYS A 497 -27.25 -42.06 -21.05
CA LYS A 497 -27.79 -43.46 -21.04
C LYS A 497 -27.50 -44.25 -22.32
N GLY A 498 -27.39 -43.57 -23.47
CA GLY A 498 -27.11 -44.20 -24.77
C GLY A 498 -25.71 -44.80 -24.90
N TYR A 499 -24.78 -44.48 -23.98
CA TYR A 499 -23.35 -44.78 -24.12
C TYR A 499 -22.86 -45.96 -23.27
N THR A 500 -23.76 -46.79 -22.74
CA THR A 500 -23.41 -48.01 -21.96
C THR A 500 -22.70 -49.10 -22.77
N GLU A 501 -22.65 -48.97 -24.10
CA GLU A 501 -21.88 -49.82 -25.00
C GLU A 501 -20.83 -49.01 -25.81
N ASP A 502 -20.36 -47.86 -25.28
CA ASP A 502 -19.41 -46.99 -25.95
C ASP A 502 -18.07 -47.70 -26.26
N ARG A 503 -17.40 -47.26 -27.34
CA ARG A 503 -16.09 -47.79 -27.73
C ARG A 503 -15.01 -47.54 -26.68
N ALA A 504 -15.12 -46.44 -25.95
CA ALA A 504 -14.18 -45.99 -24.96
C ALA A 504 -14.65 -46.43 -23.58
N TYR A 505 -13.86 -47.28 -22.92
CA TYR A 505 -14.19 -47.82 -21.60
C TYR A 505 -14.48 -46.71 -20.56
N ILE A 506 -13.78 -45.59 -20.63
CA ILE A 506 -13.97 -44.45 -19.71
C ILE A 506 -15.31 -43.73 -19.92
N VAL A 507 -15.80 -43.64 -21.17
CA VAL A 507 -17.12 -43.08 -21.47
C VAL A 507 -18.21 -44.07 -21.04
N GLN A 508 -18.02 -45.35 -21.37
CA GLN A 508 -18.91 -46.43 -20.93
C GLN A 508 -19.06 -46.45 -19.41
N ALA A 509 -17.96 -46.34 -18.66
CA ALA A 509 -17.97 -46.36 -17.20
C ALA A 509 -18.78 -45.20 -16.59
N GLU A 510 -18.75 -44.02 -17.20
CA GLU A 510 -19.61 -42.90 -16.78
C GLU A 510 -21.08 -43.16 -17.11
N ALA A 511 -21.38 -43.72 -18.29
CA ALA A 511 -22.75 -44.05 -18.68
C ALA A 511 -23.39 -45.16 -17.82
N GLU A 512 -22.60 -46.12 -17.36
CA GLU A 512 -23.08 -47.20 -16.48
C GLU A 512 -23.48 -46.71 -15.08
N LYS A 513 -23.03 -45.52 -14.65
CA LYS A 513 -23.43 -44.95 -13.35
C LYS A 513 -24.91 -44.52 -13.31
N VAL A 514 -25.51 -44.28 -14.48
CA VAL A 514 -26.85 -43.68 -14.62
C VAL A 514 -27.86 -44.58 -15.33
N ALA A 515 -27.44 -45.79 -15.71
CA ALA A 515 -28.24 -46.84 -16.33
C ALA A 515 -28.84 -47.81 -15.29
#